data_AF-A0A4P6UKP6-F1
#
_entry.id   AF-A0A4P6UKP6-F1
#
_cell.length_a   1.000
_cell.length_b   1.000
_cell.length_c   1.000
_cell.angle_alpha   90.00
_cell.angle_beta   90.00
_cell.angle_gamma   90.00
#
_symmetry.space_group_name_H-M   'P 1'
#
loop_
_entity.id
_entity.type
_entity.pdbx_description
1 polymer ?
#
loop_
_entity_poly.entity_id
_entity_poly.type
_entity_poly.pdbx_seq_one_letter_code
_entity_poly.pdbx_strand_id
1 'polypeptide(L)'
;MFAGNYVGENNHIPWIVETPDEFINGIAELAEAVGQIPEAKLVVRLKPQNNKTEINLAAIKQFVPHYPNVEISNEGSFKQALAATDLLVACISTTIDEALGAGRPVLLHSAHNRYHHLPGMSTLPSENHRNAVYVSGKTPLVTLLKGIIDAHQNRPLNAAELSTYTWPTGTPDMDEFAKIVLNMTRAYA
;
A
#
# COMPACT_ATOMS: atom_id res chain seq x y z
N MET A 1 -6.50 1.10 1.15
CA MET A 1 -5.73 2.37 1.17
C MET A 1 -4.59 2.29 0.18
N PHE A 2 -4.30 3.32 -0.61
CA PHE A 2 -3.10 3.38 -1.47
C PHE A 2 -2.00 4.26 -0.85
N ALA A 3 -0.75 3.78 -0.84
CA ALA A 3 0.43 4.46 -0.27
C ALA A 3 1.76 4.13 -1.01
N GLY A 4 1.85 4.47 -2.30
CA GLY A 4 3.06 4.28 -3.12
C GLY A 4 4.09 5.43 -3.07
N ASN A 5 5.23 5.23 -3.73
CA ASN A 5 6.28 6.24 -3.94
C ASN A 5 6.59 6.39 -5.44
N TYR A 6 6.99 7.60 -5.87
CA TYR A 6 7.33 7.93 -7.27
C TYR A 6 8.62 8.77 -7.37
N VAL A 7 9.13 8.99 -8.58
CA VAL A 7 10.34 9.77 -8.95
C VAL A 7 10.13 11.28 -8.79
N GLY A 8 11.13 12.00 -8.26
CA GLY A 8 11.22 13.47 -8.35
C GLY A 8 12.42 13.90 -9.19
N GLU A 9 12.40 15.13 -9.73
CA GLU A 9 13.32 15.63 -10.78
C GLU A 9 14.83 15.63 -10.41
N ASN A 10 15.20 15.54 -9.13
CA ASN A 10 16.57 15.82 -8.67
C ASN A 10 17.34 14.64 -8.01
N ASN A 11 16.94 13.39 -8.22
CA ASN A 11 17.63 12.23 -7.62
C ASN A 11 18.13 11.21 -8.67
N HIS A 12 19.27 10.56 -8.40
CA HIS A 12 19.66 9.31 -9.08
C HIS A 12 18.65 8.22 -8.68
N ILE A 13 17.92 7.66 -9.65
CA ILE A 13 16.79 6.78 -9.36
C ILE A 13 16.92 5.45 -10.11
N PRO A 14 16.80 4.30 -9.41
CA PRO A 14 16.66 3.01 -10.05
C PRO A 14 15.46 2.97 -11.00
N TRP A 15 15.66 2.41 -12.20
CA TRP A 15 14.64 2.27 -13.27
C TRP A 15 13.33 1.58 -12.81
N ILE A 16 13.36 0.91 -11.66
CA ILE A 16 12.21 0.22 -11.06
C ILE A 16 11.15 1.15 -10.45
N VAL A 17 11.47 2.43 -10.17
CA VAL A 17 10.53 3.37 -9.54
C VAL A 17 9.63 4.03 -10.59
N GLU A 18 8.38 4.33 -10.24
CA GLU A 18 7.41 5.00 -11.13
C GLU A 18 7.77 6.47 -11.35
N THR A 19 7.55 6.97 -12.57
CA THR A 19 7.50 8.41 -12.87
C THR A 19 6.24 9.05 -12.25
N PRO A 20 6.17 10.38 -12.14
CA PRO A 20 4.94 11.06 -11.70
C PRO A 20 3.69 10.66 -12.49
N ASP A 21 3.80 10.55 -13.83
CA ASP A 21 2.68 10.17 -14.70
C ASP A 21 2.27 8.71 -14.48
N GLU A 22 3.24 7.81 -14.37
CA GLU A 22 2.99 6.39 -14.08
C GLU A 22 2.31 6.23 -12.72
N PHE A 23 2.72 7.01 -11.72
CA PHE A 23 2.10 7.00 -10.40
C PHE A 23 0.64 7.49 -10.43
N ILE A 24 0.34 8.57 -11.16
CA ILE A 24 -1.05 9.01 -11.37
C ILE A 24 -1.85 7.93 -12.09
N ASN A 25 -1.30 7.32 -13.14
CA ASN A 25 -1.96 6.27 -13.91
C ASN A 25 -2.28 5.06 -13.04
N GLY A 26 -1.35 4.60 -12.19
CA GLY A 26 -1.61 3.50 -11.25
C GLY A 26 -2.72 3.82 -10.24
N ILE A 27 -2.82 5.07 -9.78
CA ILE A 27 -3.94 5.50 -8.94
C ILE A 27 -5.25 5.54 -9.73
N ALA A 28 -5.22 6.00 -10.98
CA ALA A 28 -6.40 6.06 -11.85
C ALA A 28 -6.94 4.65 -12.16
N GLU A 29 -6.07 3.69 -12.48
CA GLU A 29 -6.43 2.28 -12.69
C GLU A 29 -7.08 1.67 -11.43
N LEU A 30 -6.52 1.95 -10.25
CA LEU A 30 -7.11 1.53 -8.97
C LEU A 30 -8.46 2.19 -8.71
N ALA A 31 -8.57 3.50 -8.96
CA ALA A 31 -9.80 4.24 -8.75
C ALA A 31 -10.93 3.72 -9.65
N GLU A 32 -10.64 3.44 -10.92
CA GLU A 32 -11.57 2.84 -11.86
C GLU A 32 -11.99 1.43 -11.45
N ALA A 33 -11.03 0.60 -11.03
CA ALA A 33 -11.33 -0.76 -10.59
C ALA A 33 -12.19 -0.76 -9.32
N VAL A 34 -11.86 0.08 -8.32
CA VAL A 34 -12.65 0.21 -7.09
C VAL A 34 -14.00 0.88 -7.35
N GLY A 35 -14.09 1.81 -8.30
CA GLY A 35 -15.35 2.43 -8.74
C GLY A 35 -16.41 1.43 -9.19
N GLN A 36 -16.01 0.22 -9.57
CA GLN A 36 -16.88 -0.89 -9.97
C GLN A 36 -17.23 -1.86 -8.82
N ILE A 37 -16.81 -1.55 -7.59
CA ILE A 37 -16.99 -2.35 -6.37
C ILE A 37 -17.70 -1.47 -5.33
N PRO A 38 -19.05 -1.35 -5.37
CA PRO A 38 -19.80 -0.42 -4.51
C PRO A 38 -19.58 -0.61 -3.01
N GLU A 39 -19.29 -1.84 -2.58
CA GLU A 39 -19.01 -2.23 -1.20
C GLU A 39 -17.60 -1.87 -0.73
N ALA A 40 -16.69 -1.49 -1.64
CA ALA A 40 -15.32 -1.14 -1.33
C ALA A 40 -15.11 0.37 -1.34
N LYS A 41 -14.22 0.86 -0.47
CA LYS A 41 -13.78 2.26 -0.45
C LYS A 41 -12.27 2.34 -0.69
N LEU A 42 -11.86 3.16 -1.65
CA LEU A 42 -10.46 3.52 -1.84
C LEU A 42 -10.19 4.85 -1.14
N VAL A 43 -9.18 4.87 -0.27
CA VAL A 43 -8.59 6.10 0.27
C VAL A 43 -7.18 6.20 -0.29
N VAL A 44 -6.93 7.24 -1.09
CA VAL A 44 -5.63 7.59 -1.67
C VAL A 44 -4.98 8.61 -0.75
N ARG A 45 -3.81 8.24 -0.21
CA ARG A 45 -3.02 9.10 0.67
C ARG A 45 -1.68 9.39 0.02
N LEU A 46 -1.21 10.62 0.18
CA LEU A 46 0.14 11.01 -0.18
C LEU A 46 0.98 11.21 1.06
N LYS A 47 2.24 10.78 1.00
CA LYS A 47 3.19 11.13 2.06
C LYS A 47 3.31 12.67 2.11
N PRO A 48 3.23 13.30 3.31
CA PRO A 48 3.48 14.74 3.45
C PRO A 48 4.80 15.11 2.77
N GLN A 49 4.85 16.28 2.12
CA GLN A 49 5.89 16.64 1.16
C GLN A 49 7.33 16.28 1.62
N ASN A 50 7.97 15.37 0.88
CA ASN A 50 9.39 15.00 1.07
C ASN A 50 10.24 15.58 -0.07
N ASN A 51 10.17 16.90 -0.31
CA ASN A 51 10.87 17.59 -1.41
C ASN A 51 10.44 17.16 -2.83
N LYS A 52 9.29 16.49 -3.00
CA LYS A 52 8.69 16.15 -4.29
C LYS A 52 7.46 17.03 -4.51
N THR A 53 7.57 17.97 -5.42
CA THR A 53 6.54 19.00 -5.70
C THR A 53 5.64 18.63 -6.88
N GLU A 54 6.04 17.63 -7.67
CA GLU A 54 5.44 17.21 -8.92
C GLU A 54 4.03 16.64 -8.70
N ILE A 55 3.86 15.79 -7.68
CA ILE A 55 2.56 15.24 -7.30
C ILE A 55 2.15 15.73 -5.91
N ASN A 56 1.00 16.39 -5.87
CA ASN A 56 0.30 16.78 -4.65
C ASN A 56 -1.19 16.38 -4.74
N LEU A 57 -1.95 16.56 -3.65
CA LEU A 57 -3.35 16.16 -3.60
C LEU A 57 -4.20 16.86 -4.69
N ALA A 58 -3.88 18.11 -5.05
CA ALA A 58 -4.60 18.82 -6.09
C ALA A 58 -4.35 18.20 -7.46
N ALA A 59 -3.11 17.84 -7.78
CA ALA A 59 -2.76 17.15 -9.02
C ALA A 59 -3.51 15.81 -9.13
N ILE A 60 -3.53 14.99 -8.07
CA ILE A 60 -4.26 13.72 -8.09
C ILE A 60 -5.76 13.97 -8.30
N LYS A 61 -6.36 14.93 -7.58
CA LYS A 61 -7.78 15.28 -7.74
C LYS A 61 -8.13 15.78 -9.15
N GLN A 62 -7.17 16.39 -9.85
CA GLN A 62 -7.34 16.88 -11.21
C GLN A 62 -7.28 15.75 -12.25
N PHE A 63 -6.34 14.81 -12.09
CA PHE A 63 -6.05 13.81 -13.12
C PHE A 63 -6.68 12.44 -12.89
N VAL A 64 -6.98 12.07 -11.65
CA VAL A 64 -7.66 10.81 -11.33
C VAL A 64 -9.17 10.97 -11.51
N PRO A 65 -9.84 10.11 -12.30
CA PRO A 65 -11.28 10.17 -12.46
C PRO A 65 -12.01 10.04 -11.12
N HIS A 66 -13.10 10.78 -10.97
CA HIS A 66 -13.87 10.81 -9.73
C HIS A 66 -14.88 9.66 -9.67
N TYR A 67 -14.87 8.94 -8.55
CA TYR A 67 -15.84 7.89 -8.23
C TYR A 67 -16.41 8.10 -6.82
N PRO A 68 -17.69 7.77 -6.55
CA PRO A 68 -18.32 8.03 -5.25
C PRO A 68 -17.64 7.35 -4.05
N ASN A 69 -16.95 6.23 -4.29
CA ASN A 69 -16.27 5.41 -3.29
C ASN A 69 -14.73 5.56 -3.33
N VAL A 70 -14.22 6.61 -4.00
CA VAL A 70 -12.80 6.94 -4.05
C VAL A 70 -12.59 8.30 -3.38
N GLU A 71 -11.75 8.33 -2.36
CA GLU A 71 -11.42 9.52 -1.58
C GLU A 71 -9.93 9.84 -1.70
N ILE A 72 -9.59 11.10 -2.00
CA ILE A 72 -8.21 11.60 -2.01
C ILE A 72 -8.03 12.55 -0.83
N SER A 73 -7.40 12.06 0.24
CA SER A 73 -7.32 12.75 1.52
C SER A 73 -6.08 12.35 2.31
N ASN A 74 -5.48 13.32 3.00
CA ASN A 74 -4.42 13.10 4.00
C ASN A 74 -4.92 13.32 5.43
N GLU A 75 -6.23 13.40 5.64
CA GLU A 75 -6.80 13.60 6.99
C GLU A 75 -6.47 12.44 7.93
N GLY A 76 -6.23 12.77 9.21
CA GLY A 76 -5.81 11.79 10.23
C GLY A 76 -4.37 11.28 10.05
N SER A 77 -3.94 10.39 10.97
CA SER A 77 -2.61 9.78 10.89
C SER A 77 -2.59 8.54 9.97
N PHE A 78 -1.43 8.23 9.40
CA PHE A 78 -1.24 6.99 8.63
C PHE A 78 -1.63 5.75 9.44
N LYS A 79 -1.22 5.68 10.72
CA LYS A 79 -1.53 4.55 11.61
C LYS A 79 -3.03 4.34 11.80
N GLN A 80 -3.78 5.43 11.99
CA GLN A 80 -5.25 5.35 12.08
C GLN A 80 -5.87 4.86 10.77
N ALA A 81 -5.40 5.38 9.64
CA ALA A 81 -5.89 4.95 8.33
C ALA A 81 -5.57 3.47 8.06
N LEU A 82 -4.37 3.01 8.40
CA LEU A 82 -3.96 1.61 8.28
C LEU A 82 -4.78 0.70 9.19
N ALA A 83 -5.01 1.10 10.44
CA ALA A 83 -5.82 0.33 11.39
C ALA A 83 -7.26 0.11 10.88
N ALA A 84 -7.83 1.10 10.18
CA ALA A 84 -9.16 1.06 9.60
C ALA A 84 -9.23 0.43 8.19
N THR A 85 -8.11 -0.04 7.65
CA THR A 85 -8.02 -0.56 6.28
C THR A 85 -7.96 -2.09 6.28
N ASP A 86 -8.71 -2.73 5.37
CA ASP A 86 -8.63 -4.18 5.15
C ASP A 86 -7.48 -4.59 4.21
N LEU A 87 -7.08 -3.72 3.28
CA LEU A 87 -6.04 -3.95 2.28
C LEU A 87 -5.20 -2.69 2.02
N LEU A 88 -3.88 -2.79 2.16
CA LEU A 88 -2.95 -1.76 1.67
C LEU A 88 -2.61 -2.02 0.20
N VAL A 89 -2.52 -0.96 -0.60
CA VAL A 89 -2.02 -1.01 -1.98
C VAL A 89 -0.80 -0.10 -2.09
N ALA A 90 0.32 -0.61 -2.62
CA ALA A 90 1.55 0.18 -2.80
C ALA A 90 2.46 -0.45 -3.86
N CYS A 91 3.35 0.33 -4.48
CA CYS A 91 4.37 -0.20 -5.41
C CYS A 91 5.67 -0.56 -4.66
N ILE A 92 6.35 0.44 -4.08
CA ILE A 92 7.55 0.30 -3.27
C ILE A 92 7.44 1.27 -2.09
N SER A 93 7.32 0.76 -0.86
CA SER A 93 7.11 1.61 0.32
C SER A 93 7.36 0.83 1.60
N THR A 94 7.96 1.45 2.61
CA THR A 94 8.07 0.87 3.97
C THR A 94 6.70 0.63 4.61
N THR A 95 5.66 1.29 4.09
CA THR A 95 4.27 1.03 4.50
C THR A 95 3.82 -0.41 4.21
N ILE A 96 4.46 -1.09 3.26
CA ILE A 96 4.23 -2.51 2.97
C ILE A 96 4.55 -3.34 4.23
N ASP A 97 5.72 -3.13 4.83
CA ASP A 97 6.13 -3.82 6.05
C ASP A 97 5.23 -3.44 7.24
N GLU A 98 4.86 -2.16 7.36
CA GLU A 98 3.94 -1.70 8.42
C GLU A 98 2.56 -2.35 8.32
N ALA A 99 2.03 -2.53 7.11
CA ALA A 99 0.76 -3.22 6.89
C ALA A 99 0.82 -4.71 7.20
N LEU A 100 1.88 -5.39 6.74
CA LEU A 100 2.10 -6.80 7.04
C LEU A 100 2.27 -7.02 8.55
N GLY A 101 3.05 -6.16 9.22
CA GLY A 101 3.19 -6.16 10.68
C GLY A 101 1.88 -5.90 11.43
N ALA A 102 0.94 -5.17 10.82
CA ALA A 102 -0.42 -4.96 11.35
C ALA A 102 -1.42 -6.06 10.96
N GLY A 103 -0.97 -7.15 10.32
CA GLY A 103 -1.83 -8.25 9.87
C GLY A 103 -2.75 -7.88 8.71
N ARG A 104 -2.40 -6.85 7.95
CA ARG A 104 -3.14 -6.42 6.75
C ARG A 104 -2.48 -6.97 5.49
N PRO A 105 -3.23 -7.63 4.59
CA PRO A 105 -2.70 -7.99 3.28
C PRO A 105 -2.29 -6.75 2.49
N VAL A 106 -1.38 -6.97 1.55
CA VAL A 106 -0.89 -5.94 0.64
C VAL A 106 -1.12 -6.35 -0.81
N LEU A 107 -1.56 -5.42 -1.64
CA LEU A 107 -1.53 -5.53 -3.09
C LEU A 107 -0.40 -4.67 -3.63
N LEU A 108 0.55 -5.32 -4.30
CA LEU A 108 1.59 -4.63 -5.04
C LEU A 108 1.05 -4.24 -6.41
N HIS A 109 0.88 -2.94 -6.62
CA HIS A 109 0.32 -2.39 -7.85
C HIS A 109 1.10 -1.17 -8.32
N SER A 110 1.35 -1.13 -9.63
CA SER A 110 1.94 -0.03 -10.39
C SER A 110 1.40 -0.07 -11.82
N ALA A 111 1.41 1.08 -12.51
CA ALA A 111 0.85 1.18 -13.87
C ALA A 111 1.50 0.23 -14.88
N HIS A 112 2.77 -0.14 -14.66
CA HIS A 112 3.53 -0.98 -15.60
C HIS A 112 3.99 -2.32 -15.04
N ASN A 113 3.73 -2.59 -13.75
CA ASN A 113 4.14 -3.83 -13.07
C ASN A 113 5.62 -4.20 -13.32
N ARG A 114 6.51 -3.19 -13.43
CA ARG A 114 7.95 -3.40 -13.74
C ARG A 114 8.68 -4.11 -12.60
N TYR A 115 8.20 -3.95 -11.39
CA TYR A 115 8.86 -4.41 -10.19
C TYR A 115 7.83 -4.74 -9.10
N HIS A 116 8.09 -5.81 -8.36
CA HIS A 116 7.34 -6.16 -7.16
C HIS A 116 8.32 -6.20 -5.99
N HIS A 117 8.00 -5.44 -4.93
CA HIS A 117 8.84 -5.37 -3.74
C HIS A 117 8.98 -6.71 -3.01
N LEU A 118 7.91 -7.51 -3.03
CA LEU A 118 7.84 -8.84 -2.44
C LEU A 118 7.24 -9.83 -3.45
N PRO A 119 7.58 -11.13 -3.35
CA PRO A 119 6.85 -12.15 -4.10
C PRO A 119 5.41 -12.19 -3.62
N GLY A 120 4.46 -12.29 -4.56
CA GLY A 120 3.05 -12.30 -4.23
C GLY A 120 2.20 -13.06 -5.24
N MET A 121 0.96 -13.31 -4.84
CA MET A 121 -0.02 -14.06 -5.61
C MET A 121 -0.71 -13.14 -6.63
N SER A 122 -0.75 -13.57 -7.89
CA SER A 122 -1.46 -12.86 -8.98
C SER A 122 -2.78 -13.53 -9.37
N THR A 123 -3.11 -14.65 -8.73
CA THR A 123 -4.36 -15.40 -8.91
C THR A 123 -5.37 -15.05 -7.82
N LEU A 124 -6.63 -15.39 -8.03
CA LEU A 124 -7.67 -15.16 -7.03
C LEU A 124 -7.40 -15.97 -5.76
N PRO A 125 -7.49 -15.34 -4.58
CA PRO A 125 -7.50 -16.08 -3.33
C PRO A 125 -8.78 -16.91 -3.20
N SER A 126 -8.73 -17.93 -2.35
CA SER A 126 -9.90 -18.69 -1.90
C SER A 126 -9.88 -18.79 -0.38
N GLU A 127 -10.97 -19.29 0.20
CA GLU A 127 -11.10 -19.45 1.65
C GLU A 127 -9.93 -20.23 2.29
N ASN A 128 -9.41 -21.23 1.58
CA ASN A 128 -8.32 -22.10 2.04
C ASN A 128 -6.96 -21.76 1.40
N HIS A 129 -6.91 -20.76 0.52
CA HIS A 129 -5.71 -20.37 -0.19
C HIS A 129 -5.64 -18.85 -0.31
N ARG A 130 -5.18 -18.22 0.77
CA ARG A 130 -4.92 -16.79 0.86
C ARG A 130 -3.40 -16.55 0.96
N ASN A 131 -2.98 -15.36 0.60
CA ASN A 131 -1.62 -14.86 0.74
C ASN A 131 -1.62 -13.51 1.48
N ALA A 132 -0.49 -13.18 2.10
CA ALA A 132 -0.24 -11.86 2.67
C ALA A 132 0.08 -10.82 1.59
N VAL A 133 0.70 -11.24 0.49
CA VAL A 133 1.11 -10.36 -0.62
C VAL A 133 0.42 -10.80 -1.91
N TYR A 134 -0.25 -9.86 -2.58
CA TYR A 134 -0.81 -9.98 -3.92
C TYR A 134 -0.08 -9.08 -4.90
N VAL A 135 -0.14 -9.40 -6.19
CA VAL A 135 0.44 -8.57 -7.25
C VAL A 135 -0.55 -8.42 -8.41
N SER A 136 -0.68 -7.21 -8.96
CA SER A 136 -1.48 -6.99 -10.17
C SER A 136 -0.78 -7.53 -11.43
N GLY A 137 -1.55 -7.67 -12.53
CA GLY A 137 -1.01 -7.96 -13.86
C GLY A 137 -1.68 -9.15 -14.55
N LYS A 138 -1.72 -10.34 -13.93
CA LYS A 138 -2.30 -11.54 -14.59
C LYS A 138 -3.82 -11.59 -14.53
N THR A 139 -4.39 -11.24 -13.37
CA THR A 139 -5.83 -11.23 -13.15
C THR A 139 -6.34 -9.80 -13.33
N PRO A 140 -7.50 -9.59 -14.00
CA PRO A 140 -8.11 -8.27 -14.10
C PRO A 140 -8.24 -7.62 -12.72
N LEU A 141 -7.80 -6.36 -12.59
CA LEU A 141 -7.64 -5.69 -11.30
C LEU A 141 -8.92 -5.68 -10.46
N VAL A 142 -10.07 -5.39 -11.08
CA VAL A 142 -11.38 -5.44 -10.42
C VAL A 142 -11.70 -6.82 -9.85
N THR A 143 -11.38 -7.90 -10.59
CA THR A 143 -11.63 -9.28 -10.15
C THR A 143 -10.70 -9.66 -9.01
N LEU A 144 -9.42 -9.28 -9.12
CA LEU A 144 -8.43 -9.53 -8.07
C LEU A 144 -8.79 -8.80 -6.77
N LEU A 145 -9.15 -7.52 -6.86
CA LEU A 145 -9.57 -6.73 -5.70
C LEU A 145 -10.78 -7.33 -5.01
N LYS A 146 -11.84 -7.70 -5.76
CA LYS A 146 -13.02 -8.37 -5.18
C LYS A 146 -12.63 -9.65 -4.44
N GLY A 147 -11.85 -10.52 -5.09
CA GLY A 147 -11.40 -11.76 -4.45
C GLY A 147 -10.59 -11.53 -3.16
N ILE A 148 -9.68 -10.54 -3.16
CA ILE A 148 -8.92 -10.18 -1.95
C ILE A 148 -9.85 -9.67 -0.85
N ILE A 149 -10.78 -8.77 -1.19
CA ILE A 149 -11.75 -8.23 -0.22
C ILE A 149 -12.56 -9.38 0.38
N ASP A 150 -13.17 -10.23 -0.44
CA ASP A 150 -13.98 -11.36 0.03
C ASP A 150 -13.19 -12.32 0.94
N ALA A 151 -11.90 -12.51 0.65
CA ALA A 151 -11.04 -13.41 1.40
C ALA A 151 -10.54 -12.84 2.74
N HIS A 152 -10.42 -11.51 2.87
CA HIS A 152 -9.76 -10.85 4.01
C HIS A 152 -10.66 -9.91 4.81
N GLN A 153 -11.82 -9.53 4.30
CA GLN A 153 -12.75 -8.65 5.01
C GLN A 153 -13.10 -9.27 6.36
N ASN A 154 -12.86 -8.52 7.43
CA ASN A 154 -13.03 -8.97 8.82
C ASN A 154 -12.22 -10.23 9.21
N ARG A 155 -11.21 -10.61 8.41
CA ARG A 155 -10.36 -11.79 8.62
C ARG A 155 -8.89 -11.43 8.41
N PRO A 156 -8.25 -10.73 9.37
CA PRO A 156 -6.82 -10.39 9.31
C PRO A 156 -5.93 -11.60 9.04
N LEU A 157 -4.71 -11.32 8.58
CA LEU A 157 -3.70 -12.35 8.36
C LEU A 157 -3.34 -13.05 9.67
N ASN A 158 -3.19 -14.37 9.61
CA ASN A 158 -2.75 -15.18 10.73
C ASN A 158 -1.21 -15.34 10.75
N ALA A 159 -0.68 -15.92 11.84
CA ALA A 159 0.75 -16.08 12.03
C ALA A 159 1.45 -16.93 10.94
N ALA A 160 0.75 -17.92 10.37
CA ALA A 160 1.31 -18.74 9.29
C ALA A 160 1.39 -17.96 7.96
N GLU A 161 0.42 -17.08 7.69
CA GLU A 161 0.44 -16.20 6.53
C GLU A 161 1.52 -15.11 6.65
N LEU A 162 1.90 -14.72 7.88
CA LEU A 162 2.86 -13.65 8.17
C LEU A 162 4.29 -14.11 8.41
N SER A 163 4.53 -15.42 8.57
CA SER A 163 5.80 -15.92 9.14
C SER A 163 7.06 -15.52 8.38
N THR A 164 6.95 -15.18 7.09
CA THR A 164 8.07 -14.73 6.25
C THR A 164 8.21 -13.22 6.13
N TYR A 165 7.26 -12.45 6.69
CA TYR A 165 7.15 -11.00 6.51
C TYR A 165 7.30 -10.23 7.82
N THR A 166 7.20 -10.89 8.96
CA THR A 166 7.39 -10.28 10.27
C THR A 166 8.70 -10.74 10.90
N TRP A 167 9.26 -9.90 11.77
CA TRP A 167 10.42 -10.26 12.58
C TRP A 167 10.15 -11.57 13.34
N PRO A 168 11.07 -12.55 13.28
CA PRO A 168 10.95 -13.77 14.07
C PRO A 168 10.83 -13.47 15.56
N THR A 169 10.06 -14.29 16.27
CA THR A 169 10.02 -14.25 17.73
C THR A 169 11.44 -14.42 18.28
N GLY A 170 11.85 -13.52 19.18
CA GLY A 170 13.20 -13.54 19.75
C GLY A 170 14.28 -12.91 18.85
N THR A 171 13.90 -12.07 17.87
CA THR A 171 14.85 -11.20 17.16
C THR A 171 15.67 -10.42 18.19
N PRO A 172 17.00 -10.58 18.23
CA PRO A 172 17.85 -9.92 19.22
C PRO A 172 17.70 -8.40 19.17
N ASP A 173 17.89 -7.77 20.32
CA ASP A 173 18.05 -6.33 20.46
C ASP A 173 16.85 -5.47 20.00
N MET A 174 15.68 -6.08 19.76
CA MET A 174 14.45 -5.35 19.43
C MET A 174 14.07 -4.33 20.51
N ASP A 175 14.22 -4.69 21.79
CA ASP A 175 13.97 -3.77 22.90
C ASP A 175 14.99 -2.63 22.96
N GLU A 176 16.25 -2.90 22.60
CA GLU A 176 17.31 -1.89 22.56
C GLU A 176 17.10 -0.93 21.38
N PHE A 177 16.81 -1.46 20.20
CA PHE A 177 16.41 -0.68 19.03
C PHE A 177 15.19 0.20 19.32
N ALA A 178 14.15 -0.35 19.95
CA ALA A 178 12.97 0.40 20.35
C ALA A 178 13.32 1.56 21.30
N LYS A 179 14.21 1.34 22.28
CA LYS A 179 14.70 2.39 23.18
C LYS A 179 15.48 3.48 22.42
N ILE A 180 16.35 3.11 21.49
CA ILE A 180 17.11 4.07 20.66
C ILE A 180 16.14 4.96 19.86
N VAL A 181 15.18 4.36 19.16
CA VAL A 181 14.18 5.09 18.36
C VAL A 181 13.34 6.03 19.23
N LEU A 182 12.81 5.55 20.37
CA LEU A 182 11.96 6.34 21.25
C LEU A 182 12.72 7.49 21.95
N ASN A 183 14.00 7.28 22.29
CA ASN A 183 14.84 8.31 22.91
C ASN A 183 15.29 9.37 21.90
N MET A 184 15.50 9.03 20.62
CA MET A 184 15.76 10.02 19.57
C MET A 184 14.57 10.99 19.41
N THR A 185 13.32 10.50 19.47
CA THR A 185 12.13 11.38 19.43
C THR A 185 12.02 12.35 20.61
N ARG A 186 12.68 12.07 21.75
CA ARG A 186 12.72 12.98 22.90
C ARG A 186 13.84 14.02 22.84
N ALA A 187 14.88 13.77 22.05
CA ALA A 187 16.01 14.69 21.88
C ALA A 187 15.74 15.82 20.88
N TYR A 188 14.67 15.69 20.07
CA TYR A 188 14.25 16.65 19.04
C TYR A 188 12.84 17.23 19.28
N ALA A 189 12.29 17.08 20.48
CA ALA A 189 11.03 17.67 20.93
C ALA A 189 11.31 18.74 21.99
#